data_AF-Q8H7C2-F1
#
_entry.id   AF-Q8H7C2-F1
#
_cell.length_a   1.000
_cell.length_b   1.000
_cell.length_c   1.000
_cell.angle_alpha   90.00
_cell.angle_beta   90.00
_cell.angle_gamma   90.00
#
_symmetry.space_group_name_H-M   'P 1'
#
loop_
_entity.id
_entity.type
_entity.pdbx_description
1 polymer ?
#
loop_
_entity_poly.entity_id
_entity_poly.type
_entity_poly.pdbx_seq_one_letter_code
_entity_poly.pdbx_strand_id
1 'polypeptide(L)'
;MLQLVVVAWLLIFTAETVVSHQESGEWSCESDSEIQVLADFRPGIITLDGHNDDWKDIDGSEFPLRPALDPDADHEYDAGKMTVKALHDGRDIYFLLEIDGNYAYDKGENNKCPSVALMFQIGDQATYHNMGGCKEGTDSCTSKACRGFEVDIMHFSIGNAIPGRLYGGNPIDK
;
A
#
# COMPACT_ATOMS: atom_id res chain seq x y z
N MET A 1 0.84 37.25 -41.85
CA MET A 1 -0.46 37.24 -41.15
C MET A 1 -1.05 35.84 -41.04
N LEU A 2 -1.06 35.01 -42.09
CA LEU A 2 -1.67 33.66 -42.01
C LEU A 2 -0.82 32.60 -41.27
N GLN A 3 0.52 32.72 -41.27
CA GLN A 3 1.40 31.76 -40.59
C GLN A 3 1.48 31.91 -39.06
N LEU A 4 1.20 33.10 -38.52
CA LEU A 4 1.18 33.33 -37.07
C LEU A 4 -0.07 32.76 -36.39
N VAL A 5 -1.17 32.61 -37.13
CA VAL A 5 -2.43 32.04 -36.62
C VAL A 5 -2.35 30.52 -36.46
N VAL A 6 -1.55 29.84 -37.30
CA VAL A 6 -1.40 28.37 -37.26
C VAL A 6 -0.57 27.92 -36.06
N VAL A 7 0.44 28.70 -35.64
CA VAL A 7 1.27 28.36 -34.46
C VAL A 7 0.49 28.55 -33.15
N ALA A 8 -0.46 29.50 -33.11
CA ALA A 8 -1.31 29.73 -31.94
C ALA A 8 -2.32 28.61 -31.68
N TRP A 9 -2.66 27.80 -32.69
CA TRP A 9 -3.59 26.66 -32.55
C TRP A 9 -2.90 25.36 -32.10
N LEU A 10 -1.57 25.26 -32.21
CA LEU A 10 -0.79 24.11 -31.75
C LEU A 10 -0.43 24.17 -30.26
N LEU A 11 -0.78 25.25 -29.57
CA LEU A 11 -0.52 25.46 -28.14
C LEU A 11 -1.78 25.35 -27.26
N ILE A 12 -2.85 24.75 -27.78
CA ILE A 12 -3.98 24.36 -26.92
C ILE A 12 -3.53 23.16 -26.11
N PHE A 13 -2.93 23.49 -24.97
CA PHE A 13 -2.87 22.74 -23.72
C PHE A 13 -3.54 21.37 -23.81
N THR A 14 -2.73 20.32 -23.90
CA THR A 14 -3.05 19.02 -23.31
C THR A 14 -3.05 19.21 -21.78
N ALA A 15 -4.03 19.94 -21.26
CA ALA A 15 -4.39 19.82 -19.87
C ALA A 15 -5.12 18.48 -19.78
N GLU A 16 -4.40 17.43 -19.36
CA GLU A 16 -5.04 16.22 -18.89
C GLU A 16 -5.98 16.65 -17.75
N THR A 17 -7.27 16.64 -18.03
CA THR A 17 -8.28 16.87 -17.01
C THR A 17 -8.21 15.68 -16.06
N VAL A 18 -7.73 15.91 -14.84
CA VAL A 18 -7.89 14.93 -13.76
C VAL A 18 -9.39 14.83 -13.50
N VAL A 19 -10.00 13.74 -13.98
CA VAL A 19 -11.39 13.42 -13.69
C VAL A 19 -11.42 13.04 -12.20
N SER A 20 -12.25 13.72 -11.40
CA SER A 20 -12.49 13.28 -10.04
C SER A 20 -13.06 11.87 -10.11
N HIS A 21 -12.40 10.90 -9.48
CA HIS A 21 -12.93 9.56 -9.39
C HIS A 21 -14.30 9.62 -8.71
N GLN A 22 -15.28 9.01 -9.35
CA GLN A 22 -16.64 8.99 -8.87
C GLN A 22 -16.85 7.60 -8.27
N GLU A 23 -16.46 7.45 -7.00
CA GLU A 23 -16.79 6.26 -6.23
C GLU A 23 -18.32 6.11 -6.24
N SER A 24 -18.80 4.99 -6.76
CA SER A 24 -20.22 4.70 -6.83
C SER A 24 -20.60 3.70 -5.73
N GLY A 25 -21.68 3.97 -5.00
CA GLY A 25 -22.15 3.09 -3.92
C GLY A 25 -21.87 3.60 -2.50
N GLU A 26 -22.42 2.88 -1.51
CA GLU A 26 -22.20 3.13 -0.08
C GLU A 26 -20.89 2.44 0.34
N TRP A 27 -19.86 3.22 0.66
CA TRP A 27 -18.60 2.68 1.19
C TRP A 27 -18.73 2.42 2.69
N SER A 28 -18.42 1.19 3.12
CA SER A 28 -18.35 0.84 4.53
C SER A 28 -17.02 0.15 4.84
N CYS A 29 -16.36 0.59 5.91
CA CYS A 29 -15.32 -0.17 6.57
C CYS A 29 -16.01 -0.95 7.70
N GLU A 30 -16.46 -2.17 7.43
CA GLU A 30 -16.92 -3.04 8.51
C GLU A 30 -15.70 -3.45 9.35
N SER A 31 -15.56 -2.84 10.52
CA SER A 31 -14.61 -3.29 11.56
C SER A 31 -14.95 -4.68 12.08
N ASP A 32 -16.17 -5.15 11.82
CA ASP A 32 -16.65 -6.51 12.05
C ASP A 32 -16.35 -7.47 10.87
N SER A 33 -15.76 -6.98 9.77
CA SER A 33 -15.30 -7.88 8.71
C SER A 33 -14.16 -8.74 9.24
N GLU A 34 -14.35 -10.06 9.16
CA GLU A 34 -13.54 -11.12 9.77
C GLU A 34 -12.08 -11.21 9.25
N ILE A 35 -11.57 -10.19 8.56
CA ILE A 35 -10.24 -10.24 7.92
C ILE A 35 -9.15 -9.87 8.93
N GLN A 36 -8.96 -10.77 9.89
CA GLN A 36 -7.85 -10.72 10.83
C GLN A 36 -6.67 -11.51 10.25
N VAL A 37 -5.53 -10.84 10.06
CA VAL A 37 -4.28 -11.54 9.76
C VAL A 37 -3.76 -12.12 11.08
N LEU A 38 -3.95 -13.43 11.25
CA LEU A 38 -3.47 -14.15 12.43
C LEU A 38 -1.95 -14.34 12.32
N ALA A 39 -1.25 -14.00 13.40
CA ALA A 39 0.18 -14.27 13.53
C ALA A 39 0.38 -15.27 14.66
N ASP A 40 0.73 -16.51 14.32
CA ASP A 40 1.03 -17.56 15.30
C ASP A 40 2.40 -17.34 15.95
N PHE A 41 2.53 -17.71 17.23
CA PHE A 41 3.83 -17.79 17.89
C PHE A 41 4.63 -19.00 17.36
N ARG A 42 5.64 -18.74 16.52
CA ARG A 42 6.51 -19.77 15.93
C ARG A 42 7.97 -19.31 15.89
N PRO A 43 8.71 -19.40 17.01
CA PRO A 43 10.07 -18.91 17.07
C PRO A 43 11.05 -19.81 16.28
N GLY A 44 11.94 -19.18 15.50
CA GLY A 44 13.10 -19.83 14.90
C GLY A 44 12.84 -20.75 13.70
N ILE A 45 11.68 -20.64 13.06
CA ILE A 45 11.33 -21.48 11.91
C ILE A 45 11.54 -20.81 10.54
N ILE A 46 11.67 -19.48 10.49
CA ILE A 46 11.79 -18.71 9.24
C ILE A 46 13.13 -17.98 9.09
N THR A 47 13.48 -17.73 7.84
CA THR A 47 14.61 -16.95 7.36
C THR A 47 14.09 -15.67 6.69
N LEU A 48 14.76 -14.54 6.91
CA LEU A 48 14.39 -13.26 6.31
C LEU A 48 15.10 -13.02 4.97
N ASP A 49 14.81 -13.87 3.99
CA ASP A 49 15.43 -13.85 2.67
C ASP A 49 14.44 -13.71 1.50
N GLY A 50 13.13 -13.74 1.79
CA GLY A 50 12.07 -13.62 0.78
C GLY A 50 11.76 -14.93 0.04
N HIS A 51 12.39 -16.05 0.42
CA HIS A 51 11.97 -17.37 -0.02
C HIS A 51 10.78 -17.86 0.83
N ASN A 52 9.88 -18.64 0.23
CA ASN A 52 8.67 -19.11 0.90
C ASN A 52 8.77 -20.57 1.39
N ASP A 53 9.94 -21.21 1.23
CA ASP A 53 10.15 -22.63 1.54
C ASP A 53 9.85 -22.97 3.01
N ASP A 54 10.26 -22.09 3.93
CA ASP A 54 10.04 -22.18 5.38
C ASP A 54 8.68 -21.61 5.82
N TRP A 55 7.92 -21.00 4.91
CA TRP A 55 6.56 -20.48 5.12
C TRP A 55 5.45 -21.41 4.61
N LYS A 56 5.79 -22.59 4.09
CA LYS A 56 4.83 -23.53 3.47
C LYS A 56 3.74 -24.03 4.42
N ASP A 57 4.05 -24.12 5.72
CA ASP A 57 3.16 -24.63 6.77
C ASP A 57 2.49 -23.48 7.57
N ILE A 58 2.53 -22.26 7.03
CA ILE A 58 1.90 -21.05 7.56
C ILE A 58 0.73 -20.71 6.66
N ASP A 59 -0.46 -20.61 7.26
CA ASP A 59 -1.67 -20.24 6.55
C ASP A 59 -1.57 -18.79 6.07
N GLY A 60 -2.08 -18.54 4.86
CA GLY A 60 -2.11 -17.21 4.25
C GLY A 60 -3.51 -16.65 4.18
N SER A 61 -3.63 -15.34 4.37
CA SER A 61 -4.84 -14.57 4.10
C SER A 61 -4.77 -13.97 2.70
N GLU A 62 -5.77 -14.22 1.86
CA GLU A 62 -5.84 -13.68 0.50
C GLU A 62 -6.64 -12.37 0.45
N PHE A 63 -6.12 -11.39 -0.27
CA PHE A 63 -6.74 -10.09 -0.49
C PHE A 63 -6.78 -9.77 -1.99
N PRO A 64 -7.94 -9.42 -2.57
CA PRO A 64 -7.98 -8.87 -3.90
C PRO A 64 -7.24 -7.52 -3.91
N LEU A 65 -6.43 -7.29 -4.94
CA LEU A 65 -5.78 -6.01 -5.17
C LEU A 65 -6.66 -5.16 -6.05
N ARG A 66 -7.01 -3.96 -5.58
CA ARG A 66 -7.91 -3.04 -6.28
C ARG A 66 -7.30 -1.64 -6.39
N PRO A 67 -7.61 -0.88 -7.45
CA PRO A 67 -7.20 0.51 -7.57
C PRO A 67 -7.68 1.34 -6.38
N ALA A 68 -6.81 2.19 -5.84
CA ALA A 68 -7.10 2.97 -4.64
C ALA A 68 -8.27 3.98 -4.83
N LEU A 69 -8.46 4.47 -6.06
CA LEU A 69 -9.49 5.47 -6.38
C LEU A 69 -10.71 4.86 -7.10
N ASP A 70 -10.66 3.56 -7.40
CA ASP A 70 -11.72 2.83 -8.09
C ASP A 70 -11.72 1.36 -7.63
N PRO A 71 -12.18 1.09 -6.39
CA PRO A 71 -12.06 -0.21 -5.76
C PRO A 71 -13.20 -1.18 -6.15
N ASP A 72 -13.83 -0.95 -7.30
CA ASP A 72 -14.91 -1.80 -7.80
C ASP A 72 -14.36 -3.19 -8.18
N ALA A 73 -15.20 -4.22 -8.00
CA ALA A 73 -14.77 -5.62 -8.13
C ALA A 73 -14.40 -6.01 -9.57
N ASP A 74 -14.95 -5.32 -10.57
CA ASP A 74 -14.60 -5.48 -11.99
C ASP A 74 -13.30 -4.76 -12.39
N HIS A 75 -12.68 -4.03 -11.46
CA HIS A 75 -11.37 -3.40 -11.62
C HIS A 75 -10.27 -4.10 -10.81
N GLU A 76 -10.52 -5.32 -10.30
CA GLU A 76 -9.53 -6.13 -9.61
C GLU A 76 -8.28 -6.40 -10.47
N TYR A 77 -7.12 -6.51 -9.82
CA TYR A 77 -5.86 -6.81 -10.49
C TYR A 77 -5.87 -8.22 -11.08
N ASP A 78 -5.91 -8.29 -12.42
CA ASP A 78 -6.12 -9.55 -13.16
C ASP A 78 -5.05 -10.63 -12.92
N ALA A 79 -3.82 -10.25 -12.54
CA ALA A 79 -2.73 -11.23 -12.42
C ALA A 79 -2.81 -12.05 -11.12
N GLY A 80 -3.67 -11.68 -10.17
CA GLY A 80 -3.94 -12.45 -8.97
C GLY A 80 -4.25 -11.61 -7.75
N LYS A 81 -4.15 -12.26 -6.60
CA LYS A 81 -4.38 -11.66 -5.28
C LYS A 81 -3.08 -11.48 -4.53
N MET A 82 -3.11 -10.67 -3.48
CA MET A 82 -2.06 -10.66 -2.47
C MET A 82 -2.36 -11.72 -1.42
N THR A 83 -1.42 -12.63 -1.18
CA THR A 83 -1.42 -13.51 -0.02
C THR A 83 -0.52 -12.93 1.06
N VAL A 84 -1.03 -12.78 2.27
CA VAL A 84 -0.28 -12.33 3.45
C VAL A 84 -0.19 -13.49 4.44
N LYS A 85 1.03 -13.91 4.75
CA LYS A 85 1.31 -14.85 5.85
C LYS A 85 1.97 -14.10 6.98
N ALA A 86 1.62 -14.42 8.22
CA ALA A 86 2.20 -13.78 9.39
C ALA A 86 2.51 -14.78 10.51
N LEU A 87 3.58 -14.50 11.25
CA LEU A 87 3.94 -15.19 12.50
C LEU A 87 4.78 -14.27 13.37
N HIS A 88 5.00 -14.64 14.62
CA HIS A 88 5.88 -13.90 15.53
C HIS A 88 6.73 -14.82 16.40
N ASP A 89 7.84 -14.33 16.92
CA ASP A 89 8.71 -15.04 17.87
C ASP A 89 8.60 -14.50 19.31
N GLY A 90 7.63 -13.60 19.55
CA GLY A 90 7.41 -12.94 20.83
C GLY A 90 8.23 -11.67 21.03
N ARG A 91 9.17 -11.38 20.13
CA ARG A 91 9.90 -10.11 20.05
C ARG A 91 9.52 -9.34 18.78
N ASP A 92 9.57 -10.01 17.65
CA ASP A 92 9.32 -9.44 16.33
C ASP A 92 8.12 -10.15 15.66
N ILE A 93 7.41 -9.42 14.82
CA ILE A 93 6.36 -9.94 13.94
C ILE A 93 6.92 -9.97 12.52
N TYR A 94 6.66 -11.06 11.81
CA TYR A 94 7.17 -11.31 10.47
C TYR A 94 6.00 -11.47 9.51
N PHE A 95 6.14 -10.87 8.33
CA PHE A 95 5.16 -10.91 7.26
C PHE A 95 5.82 -11.40 5.98
N LEU A 96 5.18 -12.34 5.28
CA LEU A 96 5.48 -12.67 3.90
C LEU A 96 4.30 -12.24 3.03
N LEU A 97 4.60 -11.42 2.02
CA LEU A 97 3.62 -10.95 1.05
C LEU A 97 3.94 -11.58 -0.30
N GLU A 98 3.01 -12.36 -0.83
CA GLU A 98 3.11 -13.02 -2.11
C GLU A 98 2.07 -12.41 -3.04
N ILE A 99 2.49 -11.85 -4.17
CA ILE A 99 1.59 -11.31 -5.19
C ILE A 99 1.98 -11.96 -6.52
N ASP A 100 1.00 -12.57 -7.17
CA ASP A 100 1.20 -13.14 -8.50
C ASP A 100 1.23 -12.03 -9.55
N GLY A 101 2.20 -12.07 -10.46
CA GLY A 101 2.25 -11.12 -11.56
C GLY A 101 3.61 -10.97 -12.23
N ASN A 102 3.58 -10.37 -13.42
CA ASN A 102 4.79 -9.95 -14.11
C ASN A 102 5.26 -8.61 -13.54
N TYR A 103 6.26 -8.65 -12.69
CA TYR A 103 6.85 -7.44 -12.12
C TYR A 103 7.67 -6.70 -13.17
N ALA A 104 7.24 -5.47 -13.50
CA ALA A 104 8.07 -4.53 -14.22
C ALA A 104 9.13 -3.99 -13.25
N TYR A 105 10.23 -4.72 -13.10
CA TYR A 105 11.41 -4.29 -12.35
C TYR A 105 12.62 -4.15 -13.26
N ASP A 106 13.17 -2.94 -13.32
CA ASP A 106 14.43 -2.66 -13.99
C ASP A 106 15.42 -2.10 -12.96
N LYS A 107 16.55 -2.80 -12.74
CA LYS A 107 17.54 -2.39 -11.75
C LYS A 107 18.07 -0.99 -12.05
N GLY A 108 17.85 -0.05 -11.13
CA GLY A 108 18.29 1.34 -11.25
C GLY A 108 17.27 2.28 -11.90
N GLU A 109 16.10 1.80 -12.31
CA GLU A 109 14.99 2.62 -12.79
C GLU A 109 13.92 2.76 -11.70
N ASN A 110 13.94 3.88 -10.98
CA ASN A 110 13.06 4.10 -9.83
C ASN A 110 11.57 4.19 -10.23
N ASN A 111 11.26 4.49 -11.49
CA ASN A 111 9.87 4.52 -12.00
C ASN A 111 9.31 3.11 -12.27
N LYS A 112 10.12 2.07 -12.15
CA LYS A 112 9.75 0.65 -12.32
C LYS A 112 10.19 -0.15 -11.10
N CYS A 113 9.80 0.32 -9.92
CA CYS A 113 10.11 -0.34 -8.67
C CYS A 113 8.81 -0.78 -8.00
N PRO A 114 8.41 -2.06 -8.20
CA PRO A 114 7.30 -2.64 -7.48
C PRO A 114 7.47 -2.40 -5.99
N SER A 115 6.40 -1.91 -5.38
CA SER A 115 6.39 -1.48 -3.99
C SER A 115 5.11 -1.97 -3.34
N VAL A 116 5.21 -2.28 -2.06
CA VAL A 116 4.10 -2.80 -1.25
C VAL A 116 4.13 -2.12 0.10
N ALA A 117 2.97 -1.92 0.70
CA ALA A 117 2.87 -1.33 2.01
C ALA A 117 1.85 -2.06 2.87
N LEU A 118 2.17 -2.20 4.16
CA LEU A 118 1.21 -2.58 5.19
C LEU A 118 0.84 -1.34 5.99
N MET A 119 -0.46 -1.13 6.19
CA MET A 119 -0.98 -0.02 6.99
C MET A 119 -1.56 -0.56 8.29
N PHE A 120 -1.14 0.03 9.40
CA PHE A 120 -1.62 -0.29 10.73
C PHE A 120 -2.40 0.90 11.27
N GLN A 121 -3.61 0.61 11.76
CA GLN A 121 -4.40 1.59 12.47
C GLN A 121 -3.74 1.89 13.83
N ILE A 122 -3.44 3.18 14.10
CA ILE A 122 -2.90 3.62 15.38
C ILE A 122 -3.94 4.42 16.17
N GLY A 123 -4.62 5.33 15.47
CA GLY A 123 -5.72 6.12 16.01
C GLY A 123 -7.05 5.38 15.96
N ASP A 124 -7.88 5.55 16.98
CA ASP A 124 -9.21 4.95 17.10
C ASP A 124 -10.20 5.43 16.02
N GLN A 125 -9.94 6.59 15.42
CA GLN A 125 -10.75 7.18 14.34
C GLN A 125 -10.12 7.01 12.96
N ALA A 126 -8.97 6.36 12.86
CA ALA A 126 -8.29 6.15 11.59
C ALA A 126 -9.04 5.15 10.70
N THR A 127 -9.06 5.42 9.40
CA THR A 127 -9.73 4.61 8.38
C THR A 127 -8.73 4.19 7.30
N TYR A 128 -8.83 2.94 6.82
CA TYR A 128 -7.95 2.42 5.78
C TYR A 128 -8.03 3.25 4.49
N HIS A 129 -9.26 3.49 4.01
CA HIS A 129 -9.50 4.17 2.71
C HIS A 129 -8.92 5.58 2.64
N ASN A 130 -8.99 6.34 3.73
CA ASN A 130 -8.44 7.70 3.78
C ASN A 130 -7.06 7.76 4.45
N MET A 131 -6.38 6.62 4.60
CA MET A 131 -5.07 6.51 5.23
C MET A 131 -5.00 7.26 6.57
N GLY A 132 -6.03 7.08 7.41
CA GLY A 132 -6.30 7.89 8.59
C GLY A 132 -7.63 8.62 8.46
N GLY A 133 -7.70 9.67 7.63
CA GLY A 133 -8.95 10.39 7.37
C GLY A 133 -9.20 11.62 8.24
N CYS A 134 -8.14 12.27 8.72
CA CYS A 134 -8.24 13.63 9.27
C CYS A 134 -8.83 14.59 8.24
N LYS A 135 -9.81 15.39 8.64
CA LYS A 135 -10.52 16.33 7.75
C LYS A 135 -9.82 17.68 7.61
N GLU A 136 -8.79 17.93 8.40
CA GLU A 136 -7.99 19.15 8.31
C GLU A 136 -7.16 19.15 7.03
N GLY A 137 -7.12 20.31 6.36
CA GLY A 137 -6.25 20.50 5.20
C GLY A 137 -4.78 20.64 5.62
N THR A 138 -3.88 20.65 4.64
CA THR A 138 -2.43 20.80 4.87
C THR A 138 -2.07 22.03 5.69
N ASP A 139 -2.84 23.12 5.53
CA ASP A 139 -2.56 24.41 6.16
C ASP A 139 -3.11 24.53 7.59
N SER A 140 -4.07 23.69 7.97
CA SER A 140 -4.71 23.68 9.29
C SER A 140 -4.35 22.46 10.14
N CYS A 141 -3.68 21.46 9.54
CA CYS A 141 -3.23 20.27 10.22
C CYS A 141 -2.18 20.60 11.30
N THR A 142 -2.49 20.20 12.53
CA THR A 142 -1.54 20.23 13.66
C THR A 142 -1.52 18.86 14.32
N SER A 143 -0.47 18.56 15.09
CA SER A 143 -0.36 17.31 15.86
C SER A 143 -1.50 17.09 16.87
N LYS A 144 -2.30 18.12 17.16
CA LYS A 144 -3.50 17.99 18.01
C LYS A 144 -4.78 17.85 17.20
N ALA A 145 -4.88 18.51 16.04
CA ALA A 145 -6.11 18.55 15.25
C ALA A 145 -6.42 17.21 14.58
N CYS A 146 -5.39 16.43 14.24
CA CYS A 146 -5.54 15.10 13.63
C CYS A 146 -5.29 13.95 14.63
N ARG A 147 -5.27 14.23 15.92
CA ARG A 147 -5.09 13.19 16.93
C ARG A 147 -6.27 12.20 16.87
N GLY A 148 -5.97 10.90 16.88
CA GLY A 148 -6.95 9.82 16.73
C GLY A 148 -7.12 9.35 15.28
N PHE A 149 -6.52 10.02 14.30
CA PHE A 149 -6.57 9.63 12.88
C PHE A 149 -5.24 9.06 12.37
N GLU A 150 -4.29 8.79 13.25
CA GLU A 150 -2.96 8.33 12.87
C GLU A 150 -2.99 6.89 12.33
N VAL A 151 -2.18 6.66 11.30
CA VAL A 151 -1.82 5.33 10.80
C VAL A 151 -0.30 5.20 10.80
N ASP A 152 0.19 3.98 10.91
CA ASP A 152 1.58 3.67 10.61
C ASP A 152 1.65 2.86 9.32
N ILE A 153 2.59 3.19 8.45
CA ILE A 153 2.71 2.57 7.13
C ILE A 153 4.12 2.04 6.97
N MET A 154 4.23 0.71 6.89
CA MET A 154 5.46 0.03 6.54
C MET A 154 5.52 -0.14 5.03
N HIS A 155 6.31 0.71 4.36
CA HIS A 155 6.46 0.70 2.91
C HIS A 155 7.78 0.04 2.49
N PHE A 156 7.69 -0.85 1.50
CA PHE A 156 8.81 -1.59 0.94
C PHE A 156 8.84 -1.40 -0.58
N SER A 157 10.04 -1.22 -1.12
CA SER A 157 10.25 -1.13 -2.57
C SER A 157 11.45 -1.97 -2.95
N ILE A 158 11.33 -2.80 -3.98
CA ILE A 158 12.41 -3.70 -4.43
C ILE A 158 13.70 -2.93 -4.73
N GLY A 159 13.59 -1.69 -5.24
CA GLY A 159 14.75 -0.88 -5.58
C GLY A 159 15.60 -0.46 -4.37
N ASN A 160 15.00 -0.34 -3.18
CA ASN A 160 15.64 0.24 -1.99
C ASN A 160 15.65 -0.69 -0.77
N ALA A 161 14.84 -1.76 -0.79
CA ALA A 161 14.79 -2.73 0.30
C ALA A 161 16.10 -3.53 0.37
N ILE A 162 16.72 -3.50 1.54
CA ILE A 162 17.87 -4.33 1.93
C ILE A 162 17.34 -5.67 2.48
N PRO A 163 17.70 -6.81 1.87
CA PRO A 163 17.36 -8.14 2.39
C PRO A 163 17.86 -8.35 3.83
N GLY A 164 17.07 -9.03 4.65
CA GLY A 164 17.42 -9.35 6.05
C GLY A 164 17.41 -8.17 7.02
N ARG A 165 17.05 -6.95 6.58
CA ARG A 165 16.89 -5.78 7.47
C ARG A 165 15.50 -5.79 8.11
N LEU A 166 15.45 -5.45 9.40
CA LEU A 166 14.19 -5.16 10.10
C LEU A 166 13.79 -3.70 9.85
N TYR A 167 12.52 -3.49 9.48
CA TYR A 167 11.95 -2.17 9.18
C TYR A 167 10.95 -1.77 10.27
N GLY A 168 10.74 -0.46 10.47
CA GLY A 168 9.84 0.11 11.49
C GLY A 168 10.52 0.48 12.82
N GLY A 169 11.66 -0.14 13.15
CA GLY A 169 12.44 0.15 14.36
C GLY A 169 13.66 1.06 14.18
N ASN A 170 14.03 1.41 12.94
CA ASN A 170 15.27 2.13 12.65
C ASN A 170 15.02 3.64 12.48
N PRO A 171 15.68 4.52 13.26
CA PRO A 171 15.58 5.97 13.10
C PRO A 171 16.03 6.50 11.73
N ILE A 172 16.79 5.71 10.97
CA ILE A 172 17.28 6.06 9.62
C ILE A 172 16.18 5.86 8.55
N ASP A 173 15.15 5.06 8.86
CA ASP A 173 14.05 4.77 7.93
C ASP A 173 12.89 5.78 8.04
N LYS A 174 13.05 6.86 8.85
CA LYS A 174 12.07 7.94 9.03
C LYS A 174 12.48 9.24 8.33
#